data_AF-A0A7K5DHG5-F1
#
_entry.id   AF-A0A7K5DHG5-F1
#
_cell.length_a   1.000
_cell.length_b   1.000
_cell.length_c   1.000
_cell.angle_alpha   90.00
_cell.angle_beta   90.00
_cell.angle_gamma   90.00
#
_symmetry.space_group_name_H-M   'P 1'
#
loop_
_entity.id
_entity.type
_entity.pdbx_description
1 polymer ?
#
loop_
_entity_poly.entity_id
_entity_poly.type
_entity_poly.pdbx_seq_one_letter_code
_entity_poly.pdbx_strand_id
1 'polypeptide(L)'
;SFLLQFLTELTRLFQKCRTSGSVFITLKKYDGRTKPVPRKGHVESFEPADNKCLLRATDGKKKISTVVSDNFELERLAYSNLLRANMDGLKKKDKKSKTKKSKATQ
;
A
#
# COMPACT_ATOMS: atom_id res chain seq x y z
N SER A 1 -17.26 6.30 -4.26
CA SER A 1 -16.73 4.93 -4.38
C SER A 1 -15.85 4.63 -3.17
N PHE A 2 -15.94 3.42 -2.59
CA PHE A 2 -15.24 3.06 -1.35
C PHE A 2 -13.72 3.28 -1.39
N LEU A 3 -13.11 3.16 -2.58
CA LEU A 3 -11.68 3.43 -2.74
C LEU A 3 -11.29 4.90 -2.59
N LEU A 4 -12.07 5.85 -3.13
CA LEU A 4 -11.75 7.28 -3.00
C LEU A 4 -11.69 7.68 -1.53
N GLN A 5 -12.65 7.19 -0.73
CA GLN A 5 -12.65 7.40 0.71
C GLN A 5 -11.43 6.78 1.39
N PHE A 6 -11.02 5.57 0.97
CA PHE A 6 -9.80 4.95 1.46
C PHE A 6 -8.54 5.78 1.14
N LEU A 7 -8.39 6.29 -0.09
CA LEU A 7 -7.24 7.10 -0.49
C LEU A 7 -7.19 8.43 0.28
N THR A 8 -8.35 9.06 0.51
CA THR A 8 -8.43 10.27 1.36
C THR A 8 -8.01 9.97 2.79
N GLU A 9 -8.50 8.88 3.39
CA GLU A 9 -8.14 8.51 4.76
C GLU A 9 -6.68 8.05 4.89
N LEU A 10 -6.14 7.39 3.87
CA LEU A 10 -4.72 7.03 3.82
C LEU A 10 -3.84 8.29 3.78
N THR A 11 -4.23 9.30 3.00
CA THR A 11 -3.54 10.59 2.98
C THR A 11 -3.54 11.25 4.36
N ARG A 12 -4.69 11.22 5.06
CA ARG A 12 -4.80 11.72 6.44
C ARG A 12 -3.89 10.98 7.41
N LEU A 13 -3.74 9.65 7.27
CA LEU A 13 -2.80 8.86 8.09
C LEU A 13 -1.34 9.30 7.86
N PHE A 14 -0.92 9.48 6.61
CA PHE A 14 0.43 9.97 6.29
C PHE A 14 0.69 11.36 6.87
N GLN A 15 -0.25 12.30 6.70
CA GLN A 15 -0.14 13.65 7.25
C GLN A 15 -0.04 13.64 8.78
N LYS A 16 -0.86 12.81 9.44
CA LYS A 16 -0.85 12.67 10.90
C LYS A 16 0.47 12.09 11.44
N CYS A 17 1.06 11.13 10.75
CA CYS A 17 2.29 10.46 11.19
C CYS A 17 3.57 11.13 10.67
N ARG A 18 3.48 12.35 10.13
CA ARG A 18 4.58 13.05 9.46
C ARG A 18 5.74 13.38 10.40
N THR A 19 5.44 13.86 11.60
CA THR A 19 6.45 14.27 12.59
C THR A 19 6.90 13.12 13.47
N SER A 20 5.99 12.18 13.77
CA SER A 20 6.25 11.00 14.58
C SER A 20 5.21 9.92 14.29
N GLY A 21 5.62 8.66 14.43
CA GLY A 21 4.77 7.50 14.21
C GLY A 21 5.15 6.72 12.94
N SER A 22 4.35 5.70 12.64
CA SER A 22 4.56 4.83 11.48
C SER A 22 3.21 4.48 10.88
N VAL A 23 3.13 4.47 9.55
CA VAL A 23 1.96 3.98 8.81
C VAL A 23 2.28 2.59 8.30
N PHE A 24 1.49 1.61 8.71
CA PHE A 24 1.57 0.24 8.23
C PHE A 24 0.54 0.03 7.14
N ILE A 25 0.97 -0.48 5.98
CA ILE A 25 0.10 -0.82 4.86
C ILE A 25 0.28 -2.30 4.54
N THR A 26 -0.81 -3.04 4.39
CA THR A 26 -0.79 -4.46 4.00
C THR A 26 -1.70 -4.69 2.80
N LEU A 27 -1.21 -5.45 1.83
CA LEU A 27 -1.96 -5.92 0.66
C LEU A 27 -2.01 -7.44 0.70
N LYS A 28 -3.21 -8.03 0.56
CA LYS A 28 -3.39 -9.49 0.56
C LYS A 28 -4.44 -9.90 -0.48
N LYS A 29 -4.26 -11.03 -1.16
CA LYS A 29 -5.33 -11.63 -1.99
C LYS A 29 -6.57 -11.81 -1.11
N TYR A 30 -7.72 -11.36 -1.62
CA TYR A 30 -9.00 -11.44 -0.94
C TYR A 30 -9.91 -12.39 -1.70
N ASP A 31 -10.34 -13.45 -1.02
CA ASP A 31 -11.17 -14.49 -1.61
C ASP A 31 -12.66 -14.17 -1.55
N GLY A 32 -13.07 -13.05 -0.96
CA GLY A 32 -14.49 -12.66 -0.83
C GLY A 32 -15.14 -13.10 0.47
N ARG A 33 -14.43 -13.81 1.36
CA ARG A 33 -15.01 -14.33 2.60
C ARG A 33 -15.28 -13.21 3.60
N THR A 34 -16.51 -13.16 4.09
CA THR A 34 -16.94 -12.30 5.20
C THR A 34 -17.16 -13.07 6.50
N LYS A 35 -17.10 -14.42 6.45
CA LYS A 35 -17.29 -15.32 7.57
C LYS A 35 -16.09 -16.28 7.73
N PRO A 36 -15.82 -16.80 8.94
CA PRO A 36 -14.81 -17.82 9.15
C PRO A 36 -15.08 -19.08 8.33
N VAL A 37 -14.02 -19.85 8.05
CA VAL A 37 -14.15 -21.17 7.42
C VAL A 37 -14.88 -22.11 8.38
N PRO A 38 -15.93 -22.81 7.95
CA PRO A 38 -16.63 -23.78 8.78
C PRO A 38 -15.70 -24.86 9.33
N ARG A 39 -16.05 -25.42 10.49
CA ARG A 39 -15.35 -26.60 11.05
C ARG A 39 -15.56 -27.80 10.13
N LYS A 40 -14.58 -28.73 10.11
CA LYS A 40 -14.65 -29.98 9.34
C LYS A 40 -16.00 -30.67 9.57
N GLY A 41 -16.73 -30.97 8.49
CA GLY A 41 -18.05 -31.62 8.53
C GLY A 41 -19.23 -30.73 8.13
N HIS A 42 -19.05 -29.41 7.99
CA HIS A 42 -20.02 -28.51 7.38
C HIS A 42 -19.45 -27.96 6.08
N VAL A 43 -19.93 -28.43 4.93
CA VAL A 43 -19.51 -27.95 3.61
C VAL A 43 -20.45 -26.82 3.20
N GLU A 44 -20.03 -25.57 3.38
CA GLU A 44 -20.63 -24.47 2.62
C GLU A 44 -19.88 -24.37 1.28
N SER A 45 -20.63 -24.36 0.17
CA SER A 45 -20.07 -24.14 -1.17
C SER A 45 -19.68 -22.67 -1.30
N PHE A 46 -18.44 -22.35 -0.92
CA PHE A 46 -17.87 -21.02 -1.12
C PHE A 46 -17.04 -21.00 -2.40
N GLU A 47 -17.51 -20.28 -3.41
CA GLU A 47 -16.72 -19.95 -4.59
C GLU A 47 -15.82 -18.74 -4.30
N PRO A 48 -14.48 -18.90 -4.31
CA PRO A 48 -13.57 -17.78 -4.12
C PRO A 48 -13.77 -16.73 -5.20
N ALA A 49 -13.91 -15.48 -4.79
CA ALA A 49 -13.84 -14.36 -5.71
C ALA A 49 -12.43 -14.28 -6.29
N ASP A 50 -12.32 -14.44 -7.61
CA ASP A 50 -11.06 -14.24 -8.30
C ASP A 50 -10.74 -12.75 -8.45
N ASN A 51 -9.43 -12.46 -8.48
CA ASN A 51 -8.87 -11.15 -8.85
C ASN A 51 -9.29 -9.98 -7.94
N LYS A 52 -9.47 -10.26 -6.64
CA LYS A 52 -9.66 -9.23 -5.60
C LYS A 52 -8.49 -9.22 -4.61
N CYS A 53 -8.18 -8.03 -4.13
CA CYS A 53 -7.19 -7.76 -3.11
C CYS A 53 -7.78 -6.93 -1.98
N LEU A 54 -7.42 -7.26 -0.74
CA LEU A 54 -7.72 -6.48 0.45
C LEU A 54 -6.51 -5.60 0.78
N LEU A 55 -6.73 -4.30 0.78
CA LEU A 55 -5.76 -3.30 1.19
C LEU A 55 -6.15 -2.77 2.57
N ARG A 56 -5.19 -2.72 3.50
CA ARG A 56 -5.40 -2.22 4.87
C ARG A 56 -4.30 -1.23 5.23
N ALA A 57 -4.64 -0.19 5.97
CA ALA A 57 -3.68 0.76 6.50
C ALA A 57 -3.99 1.13 7.96
N THR A 58 -2.95 1.41 8.75
CA THR A 58 -3.08 1.83 10.15
C THR A 58 -1.87 2.61 10.66
N ASP A 59 -2.09 3.54 11.58
CA ASP A 59 -1.06 4.20 12.41
C ASP A 59 -0.83 3.48 13.76
N GLY A 60 -1.33 2.25 13.90
CA GLY A 60 -1.40 1.51 15.17
C GLY A 60 -2.63 1.84 16.02
N LYS A 61 -3.35 2.92 15.72
CA LYS A 61 -4.57 3.33 16.43
C LYS A 61 -5.81 3.23 15.52
N LYS A 62 -5.85 4.05 14.46
CA LYS A 62 -6.91 4.06 13.45
C LYS A 62 -6.63 2.98 12.42
N LYS A 63 -7.66 2.22 12.03
CA LYS A 63 -7.59 1.18 11.00
C LYS A 63 -8.56 1.51 9.88
N ILE A 64 -8.08 1.43 8.65
CA ILE A 64 -8.90 1.57 7.43
C ILE A 64 -8.62 0.40 6.49
N SER A 65 -9.61 0.00 5.72
CA SER A 65 -9.47 -1.09 4.75
C SER A 65 -10.40 -0.90 3.56
N THR A 66 -9.97 -1.38 2.40
CA THR A 66 -10.80 -1.44 1.20
C THR A 66 -10.49 -2.71 0.41
N VAL A 67 -11.49 -3.20 -0.32
CA VAL A 67 -11.31 -4.25 -1.31
C VAL A 67 -11.16 -3.60 -2.68
N VAL A 68 -10.17 -4.04 -3.44
CA VAL A 68 -9.87 -3.58 -4.80
C VAL A 68 -9.90 -4.79 -5.72
N SER A 69 -10.55 -4.68 -6.86
CA SER A 69 -10.47 -5.68 -7.93
C SER A 69 -9.40 -5.28 -8.96
N ASP A 70 -8.81 -6.27 -9.64
CA ASP A 70 -7.68 -6.04 -10.54
C ASP A 70 -8.00 -5.30 -11.85
N ASN A 71 -9.24 -4.91 -12.10
CA ASN A 71 -9.66 -4.32 -13.39
C ASN A 71 -9.55 -2.78 -13.43
N PHE A 72 -8.89 -2.18 -12.44
CA PHE A 72 -9.01 -0.76 -12.12
C PHE A 72 -7.66 -0.06 -12.17
N GLU A 73 -7.25 0.36 -13.37
CA GLU A 73 -5.93 0.94 -13.64
C GLU A 73 -5.79 2.38 -13.12
N LEU A 74 -6.85 3.17 -13.20
CA LEU A 74 -6.88 4.54 -12.66
C LEU A 74 -6.69 4.55 -11.13
N GLU A 75 -7.29 3.57 -10.47
CA GLU A 75 -7.20 3.33 -9.03
C GLU A 75 -5.79 2.97 -8.60
N ARG A 76 -5.12 2.08 -9.37
CA ARG A 76 -3.71 1.74 -9.15
C ARG A 76 -2.81 2.95 -9.31
N LEU A 77 -3.03 3.76 -10.35
CA LEU A 77 -2.26 4.98 -10.59
C LEU A 77 -2.45 6.00 -9.47
N ALA A 78 -3.69 6.23 -9.02
CA ALA A 78 -4.00 7.14 -7.92
C ALA A 78 -3.30 6.70 -6.62
N TYR A 79 -3.34 5.40 -6.31
CA TYR A 79 -2.63 4.84 -5.16
C TYR A 79 -1.11 4.99 -5.28
N SER A 80 -0.54 4.72 -6.46
CA SER A 80 0.90 4.88 -6.73
C SER A 80 1.37 6.33 -6.55
N ASN A 81 0.59 7.29 -7.06
CA ASN A 81 0.89 8.72 -6.92
C ASN A 81 0.81 9.18 -5.47
N LEU A 82 -0.20 8.72 -4.73
CA LEU A 82 -0.33 8.99 -3.29
C LEU A 82 0.91 8.50 -2.53
N LEU A 83 1.35 7.27 -2.77
CA LEU A 83 2.53 6.70 -2.14
C LEU A 83 3.79 7.52 -2.42
N ARG A 84 4.04 7.87 -3.69
CA ARG A 84 5.20 8.69 -4.09
C ARG A 84 5.18 10.08 -3.45
N ALA A 85 4.01 10.69 -3.34
CA ALA A 85 3.87 12.03 -2.76
C ALA A 85 4.08 12.07 -1.24
N ASN A 86 3.76 10.99 -0.53
CA ASN A 86 3.80 10.97 0.94
C ASN A 86 5.04 10.27 1.54
N MET A 87 5.72 9.39 0.79
CA MET A 87 6.95 8.71 1.23
C MET A 87 8.21 9.45 0.78
N ASP A 88 8.25 10.76 1.02
CA ASP A 88 9.26 11.70 0.55
C ASP A 88 10.41 11.93 1.56
N GLY A 89 10.29 11.42 2.78
CA GLY A 89 11.24 11.66 3.89
C GLY A 89 12.51 10.79 3.88
N LEU A 90 12.79 10.07 2.80
CA LEU A 90 13.97 9.21 2.68
C LEU A 90 15.21 10.01 2.26
N LYS A 91 16.40 9.56 2.69
CA LYS A 91 17.67 10.15 2.25
C LYS A 91 17.79 10.08 0.73
N LYS A 92 18.26 11.17 0.11
CA LYS A 92 18.59 11.17 -1.32
C LYS A 92 19.72 10.18 -1.55
N LYS A 93 19.65 9.49 -2.69
CA LYS A 93 20.73 8.59 -3.12
C LYS A 93 22.00 9.40 -3.34
N ASP A 94 23.08 9.04 -2.65
CA ASP A 94 24.39 9.67 -2.86
C ASP A 94 24.81 9.49 -4.33
N LYS A 95 25.18 10.59 -4.98
CA LYS A 95 25.85 10.50 -6.28
C LYS A 95 27.22 9.88 -6.02
N LYS A 96 27.39 8.60 -6.36
CA LYS A 96 28.72 7.95 -6.39
C LYS A 96 29.62 8.83 -7.24
N SER A 97 30.54 9.54 -6.60
CA SER A 97 31.47 10.43 -7.29
C SER A 97 32.26 9.56 -8.27
N LYS A 98 32.14 9.86 -9.57
CA LYS A 98 33.12 9.36 -10.53
C LYS A 98 34.43 10.01 -10.12
N THR A 99 35.31 9.25 -9.46
CA THR A 99 36.69 9.65 -9.24
C THR A 99 37.26 10.13 -10.58
N LYS A 100 37.46 11.44 -10.71
CA LYS A 100 38.25 11.99 -11.81
C LYS A 100 39.65 11.44 -11.60
N LYS A 101 40.07 10.45 -12.41
CA LYS A 101 41.49 10.17 -12.58
C LYS A 101 42.11 11.45 -13.14
N SER A 102 42.82 12.20 -12.32
CA SER A 102 43.77 13.21 -12.79
C SER A 102 44.81 12.47 -13.64
N LYS A 103 44.86 12.75 -14.94
CA LYS A 103 46.03 12.40 -15.74
C LYS A 103 47.19 13.28 -15.26
N ALA A 104 48.29 12.66 -14.86
CA ALA A 104 49.56 13.35 -14.70
C ALA A 104 50.07 13.79 -16.08
N THR A 105 50.48 15.05 -16.18
CA THR A 105 51.21 15.59 -17.33
C THR A 105 52.68 15.16 -17.20
N GLN A 106 53.25 14.64 -18.29
CA GLN A 106 54.71 14.45 -18.45
C GLN A 106 55.35 15.76 -18.91
#